data_AF-A0A3M1CJ94-F1
#
_entry.id   AF-A0A3M1CJ94-F1
#
_cell.length_a   1.000
_cell.length_b   1.000
_cell.length_c   1.000
_cell.angle_alpha   90.00
_cell.angle_beta   90.00
_cell.angle_gamma   90.00
#
_symmetry.space_group_name_H-M   'P 1'
#
loop_
_entity.id
_entity.type
_entity.pdbx_description
1 polymer ?
#
loop_
_entity_poly.entity_id
_entity_poly.type
_entity_poly.pdbx_seq_one_letter_code
_entity_poly.pdbx_strand_id
1 'polypeptide(L)'
;MTASSPRWLVLLAISAAMTSCRNPCQQLCVEIRDYAASECGLQFSDAELDQCIADHKGGALEKGERATCREGLGEVDREWDCDELEAYFSELIQDGGAQGDSGVSAQ
;
A
#
# COMPACT_ATOMS: atom_id res chain seq x y z
N MET A 1 -24.21 -19.61 -49.49
CA MET A 1 -24.39 -19.50 -48.03
C MET A 1 -23.13 -18.90 -47.46
N THR A 2 -23.12 -17.58 -47.26
CA THR A 2 -21.99 -16.78 -46.81
C THR A 2 -21.97 -16.75 -45.28
N ALA A 3 -21.00 -17.46 -44.68
CA ALA A 3 -20.79 -17.44 -43.23
C ALA A 3 -20.02 -16.16 -42.87
N SER A 4 -20.74 -15.17 -42.34
CA SER A 4 -20.18 -13.97 -41.73
C SER A 4 -19.71 -14.31 -40.33
N SER A 5 -18.40 -14.58 -40.18
CA SER A 5 -17.79 -14.76 -38.86
C SER A 5 -17.56 -13.39 -38.21
N PRO A 6 -18.13 -13.12 -37.01
CA PRO A 6 -17.90 -11.86 -36.32
C PRO A 6 -16.47 -11.81 -35.76
N ARG A 7 -15.67 -10.90 -36.32
CA ARG A 7 -14.29 -10.57 -35.89
C ARG A 7 -14.22 -9.82 -34.56
N TRP A 8 -15.08 -10.17 -33.59
CA TRP A 8 -15.27 -9.41 -32.35
C TRP A 8 -14.80 -10.14 -31.09
N LEU A 9 -14.01 -11.22 -31.23
CA LEU A 9 -13.51 -12.01 -30.10
C LEU A 9 -11.97 -12.08 -30.05
N VAL A 10 -11.29 -10.96 -30.27
CA VAL A 10 -9.86 -10.84 -29.92
C VAL A 10 -9.61 -9.49 -29.22
N LEU A 11 -10.31 -9.27 -28.12
CA LEU A 11 -9.86 -8.35 -27.06
C LEU A 11 -9.66 -9.20 -25.81
N LEU A 12 -8.79 -10.21 -25.92
CA LEU A 12 -8.40 -11.03 -24.79
C LEU A 12 -7.48 -10.18 -23.91
N ALA A 13 -8.04 -9.77 -22.78
CA ALA A 13 -7.45 -8.97 -21.73
C ALA A 13 -5.99 -9.33 -21.44
N ILE A 14 -5.08 -8.43 -21.82
CA ILE A 14 -3.76 -8.32 -21.20
C ILE A 14 -4.00 -7.59 -19.86
N SER A 15 -4.60 -8.29 -18.90
CA SER A 15 -4.48 -7.92 -17.49
C SER A 15 -3.13 -8.44 -17.03
N ALA A 16 -2.06 -7.84 -17.56
CA ALA A 16 -0.73 -8.03 -17.03
C ALA A 16 -0.83 -7.69 -15.54
N ALA A 17 -0.65 -8.70 -14.70
CA ALA A 17 -0.39 -8.51 -13.28
C ALA A 17 0.64 -7.40 -13.19
N MET A 18 0.21 -6.22 -12.74
CA MET A 18 1.11 -5.17 -12.34
C MET A 18 1.79 -5.69 -11.07
N THR A 19 2.76 -6.58 -11.23
CA THR A 19 3.89 -6.67 -10.32
C THR A 19 4.59 -5.33 -10.41
N SER A 20 3.98 -4.34 -9.75
CA SER A 20 4.55 -3.03 -9.55
C SER A 20 5.94 -3.29 -9.00
N CYS A 21 6.97 -2.83 -9.71
CA CYS A 21 8.35 -2.88 -9.24
C CYS A 21 8.44 -2.01 -7.97
N ARG A 22 8.02 -2.57 -6.83
CA ARG A 22 7.98 -1.89 -5.55
C ARG A 22 9.41 -1.66 -5.11
N ASN A 23 9.72 -0.43 -4.72
CA ASN A 23 11.01 -0.12 -4.11
C ASN A 23 11.06 -0.71 -2.69
N PRO A 24 12.25 -0.75 -2.03
CA PRO A 24 12.38 -1.34 -0.70
C PRO A 24 11.41 -0.80 0.35
N CYS A 25 11.13 0.51 0.36
CA CYS A 25 10.17 1.11 1.30
C CYS A 25 8.73 0.65 1.02
N GLN A 26 8.35 0.56 -0.25
CA GLN A 26 7.03 0.04 -0.63
C GLN A 26 6.87 -1.46 -0.33
N GLN A 27 7.96 -2.22 -0.31
CA GLN A 27 7.95 -3.61 0.14
C GLN A 27 7.83 -3.67 1.67
N LEU A 28 8.53 -2.79 2.38
CA LEU A 28 8.50 -2.72 3.83
C LEU A 28 7.09 -2.42 4.36
N CYS A 29 6.32 -1.54 3.72
CA CYS A 29 4.90 -1.32 4.06
C CYS A 29 4.07 -2.62 4.09
N VAL A 30 4.34 -3.54 3.16
CA VAL A 30 3.60 -4.80 3.03
C VAL A 30 4.04 -5.76 4.12
N GLU A 31 5.36 -5.86 4.32
CA GLU A 31 5.93 -6.73 5.34
C GLU A 31 5.45 -6.34 6.74
N ILE A 32 5.46 -5.03 7.02
CA ILE A 32 4.94 -4.46 8.26
C ILE A 32 3.45 -4.83 8.45
N ARG A 33 2.61 -4.62 7.44
CA ARG A 33 1.18 -4.96 7.51
C ARG A 33 0.98 -6.46 7.77
N ASP A 34 1.70 -7.29 7.03
CA ASP A 34 1.56 -8.74 7.11
C ASP A 34 2.02 -9.27 8.48
N TYR A 35 3.12 -8.72 9.02
CA TYR A 35 3.59 -9.02 10.37
C TYR A 35 2.60 -8.57 11.44
N ALA A 36 2.08 -7.35 11.35
CA ALA A 36 1.10 -6.83 12.29
C ALA A 36 -0.19 -7.67 12.29
N ALA A 37 -0.62 -8.17 11.13
CA ALA A 37 -1.76 -9.05 11.01
C ALA A 37 -1.51 -10.45 11.58
N SER A 38 -0.34 -11.03 11.34
CA SER A 38 -0.04 -12.41 11.79
C SER A 38 0.36 -12.50 13.25
N GLU A 39 1.19 -11.58 13.73
CA GLU A 39 1.78 -11.65 15.07
C GLU A 39 1.02 -10.79 16.10
N CYS A 40 0.55 -9.62 15.69
CA CYS A 40 -0.11 -8.67 16.60
C CYS A 40 -1.65 -8.73 16.54
N GLY A 41 -2.21 -9.36 15.51
CA GLY A 41 -3.67 -9.39 15.28
C GLY A 41 -4.26 -8.04 14.84
N LEU A 42 -3.41 -7.10 14.41
CA LEU A 42 -3.81 -5.78 13.91
C LEU A 42 -4.20 -5.90 12.43
N GLN A 43 -5.37 -5.41 12.07
CA GLN A 43 -5.81 -5.41 10.67
C GLN A 43 -5.84 -3.98 10.14
N PHE A 44 -5.00 -3.72 9.16
CA PHE A 44 -5.03 -2.50 8.37
C PHE A 44 -5.78 -2.74 7.07
N SER A 45 -6.60 -1.77 6.69
CA SER A 45 -7.31 -1.74 5.42
C SER A 45 -6.35 -1.63 4.23
N ASP A 46 -6.81 -2.09 3.07
CA ASP A 46 -6.06 -1.94 1.82
C ASP A 46 -5.80 -0.46 1.49
N ALA A 47 -6.67 0.45 1.92
CA ALA A 47 -6.49 1.89 1.74
C ALA A 47 -5.30 2.45 2.53
N GLU A 48 -5.09 1.98 3.77
CA GLU A 48 -3.94 2.38 4.60
C GLU A 48 -2.63 1.83 4.03
N LEU A 49 -2.64 0.58 3.54
CA LEU A 49 -1.48 0.03 2.84
C LEU A 49 -1.16 0.80 1.56
N ASP A 50 -2.18 1.11 0.76
CA ASP A 50 -2.01 1.86 -0.48
C ASP A 50 -1.48 3.27 -0.22
N GLN A 51 -1.91 3.91 0.88
CA GLN A 51 -1.38 5.18 1.33
C GLN A 51 0.12 5.07 1.69
N CYS A 52 0.51 4.11 2.53
CA CYS A 52 1.92 3.86 2.85
C CYS A 52 2.77 3.66 1.58
N ILE A 53 2.28 2.86 0.64
CA ILE A 53 2.97 2.61 -0.64
C ILE A 53 3.06 3.88 -1.50
N ALA A 54 2.02 4.72 -1.47
CA ALA A 54 1.96 5.98 -2.21
C ALA A 54 2.96 7.00 -1.66
N ASP A 55 3.11 7.09 -0.33
CA ASP A 55 4.03 8.01 0.33
C ASP A 55 5.49 7.73 -0.07
N HIS A 56 5.82 6.46 -0.29
CA HIS A 56 7.14 6.04 -0.75
C HIS A 56 7.27 5.91 -2.29
N LYS A 57 6.33 6.44 -3.08
CA LYS A 57 6.35 6.32 -4.54
C LYS A 57 7.23 7.36 -5.22
N GLY A 58 8.47 6.95 -5.54
CA GLY A 58 9.34 7.56 -6.56
C GLY A 58 9.88 8.97 -6.23
N GLY A 59 11.20 9.14 -6.25
CA GLY A 59 11.89 10.45 -6.17
C GLY A 59 11.73 11.28 -4.88
N ALA A 60 10.64 11.07 -4.14
CA ALA A 60 10.29 11.76 -2.90
C ALA A 60 11.00 11.19 -1.66
N LEU A 61 11.67 10.04 -1.79
CA LEU A 61 12.44 9.45 -0.69
C LEU A 61 13.64 10.36 -0.37
N GLU A 62 13.79 10.70 0.90
CA GLU A 62 14.94 11.45 1.38
C GLU A 62 16.24 10.66 1.15
N LYS A 63 17.36 11.39 1.13
CA LYS A 63 18.67 10.78 0.90
C LYS A 63 19.02 9.83 2.06
N GLY A 64 18.94 8.53 1.78
CA GLY A 64 19.27 7.47 2.75
C GLY A 64 18.06 6.62 3.13
N GLU A 65 16.85 7.13 2.98
CA GLU A 65 15.61 6.44 3.34
C GLU A 65 15.48 5.10 2.60
N ARG A 66 15.82 5.07 1.31
CA ARG A 66 15.81 3.82 0.52
C ARG A 66 16.82 2.76 0.99
N ALA A 67 17.89 3.17 1.68
CA ALA A 67 18.84 2.26 2.30
C ALA A 67 18.29 1.76 3.64
N THR A 68 17.79 2.67 4.47
CA THR A 68 17.10 2.34 5.73
C THR A 68 15.97 1.34 5.52
N CYS A 69 15.07 1.58 4.56
CA CYS A 69 14.00 0.64 4.27
C CYS A 69 14.51 -0.73 3.80
N ARG A 70 15.64 -0.77 3.07
CA ARG A 70 16.23 -2.03 2.62
C ARG A 70 16.82 -2.81 3.79
N GLU A 71 17.44 -2.10 4.73
CA GLU A 71 18.01 -2.68 5.94
C GLU A 71 16.91 -3.20 6.87
N GLY A 72 15.74 -2.56 6.91
CA GLY A 72 14.58 -3.02 7.69
C GLY A 72 13.81 -4.20 7.10
N LEU A 73 13.99 -4.53 5.81
CA LEU A 73 13.34 -5.69 5.20
C LEU A 73 13.86 -7.00 5.83
N GLY A 74 12.95 -7.85 6.29
CA GLY A 74 13.25 -9.08 7.02
C GLY A 74 13.65 -8.87 8.49
N GLU A 75 13.55 -7.65 8.99
CA GLU A 75 13.93 -7.24 10.34
C GLU A 75 12.73 -6.69 11.14
N VAL A 76 11.54 -6.62 10.55
CA VAL A 76 10.34 -6.08 11.21
C VAL A 76 10.07 -6.80 12.53
N ASP A 77 10.25 -8.12 12.57
CA ASP A 77 10.04 -8.95 13.76
C ASP A 77 11.05 -8.71 14.90
N ARG A 78 12.18 -8.07 14.59
CA ARG A 78 13.28 -7.80 15.52
C ARG A 78 13.34 -6.36 15.97
N GLU A 79 12.96 -5.45 15.08
CA GLU A 79 13.11 -4.01 15.27
C GLU A 79 11.79 -3.30 15.67
N TRP A 80 10.64 -3.94 15.47
CA TRP A 80 9.33 -3.36 15.77
C TRP A 80 8.53 -4.26 16.69
N ASP A 81 7.98 -3.70 17.76
CA ASP A 81 6.97 -4.38 18.56
C ASP A 81 5.53 -4.00 18.13
N CYS A 82 4.55 -4.75 18.65
CA CYS A 82 3.15 -4.56 18.30
C CYS A 82 2.59 -3.19 18.74
N ASP A 83 3.11 -2.62 19.83
CA ASP A 83 2.64 -1.34 20.36
C ASP A 83 3.14 -0.20 19.46
N GLU A 84 4.40 -0.29 19.01
CA GLU A 84 5.00 0.63 18.04
C GLU A 84 4.29 0.60 16.69
N LEU A 85 3.91 -0.61 16.23
CA LEU A 85 3.15 -0.79 15.00
C LEU A 85 1.74 -0.20 15.10
N GLU A 86 1.04 -0.44 16.20
CA GLU A 86 -0.28 0.16 16.43
C GLU A 86 -0.20 1.69 16.43
N ALA A 87 0.81 2.27 17.09
CA ALA A 87 1.04 3.70 17.12
C ALA A 87 1.33 4.28 15.72
N TYR A 88 2.26 3.67 14.97
CA TYR A 88 2.65 4.12 13.63
C TYR A 88 1.47 4.22 12.66
N PHE A 89 0.62 3.18 12.60
CA PHE A 89 -0.55 3.21 11.72
C PHE A 89 -1.67 4.10 12.27
N SER A 90 -1.83 4.22 13.59
CA SER A 90 -2.80 5.14 14.19
C SER A 90 -2.48 6.62 13.90
N GLU A 91 -1.20 6.96 13.75
CA GLU A 91 -0.76 8.29 13.31
C GLU A 91 -0.99 8.50 11.81
N LEU A 92 -0.73 7.48 10.98
CA LEU A 92 -1.03 7.48 9.54
C LEU A 92 -2.51 7.79 9.25
N ILE A 93 -3.42 7.28 10.09
CA ILE A 93 -4.86 7.58 10.02
C ILE A 93 -5.15 9.05 10.36
N GLN A 94 -4.39 9.65 11.28
CA GLN A 94 -4.59 11.04 11.72
C GLN A 94 -4.10 12.06 10.69
N ASP A 95 -2.98 11.79 10.01
CA ASP A 95 -2.48 12.65 8.94
C ASP A 95 -3.17 12.42 7.58
N GLY A 96 -3.74 11.22 7.36
CA GLY A 96 -4.56 10.89 6.18
C GLY A 96 -6.05 11.23 6.32
N GLY A 97 -6.50 11.64 7.51
CA GLY A 97 -7.89 11.78 7.91
C GLY A 97 -8.48 13.20 7.80
N ALA A 98 -8.20 13.94 6.73
CA ALA A 98 -8.86 15.23 6.47
C ALA A 98 -9.20 15.45 4.99
N GLN A 99 -10.01 14.56 4.42
CA GLN A 99 -10.84 14.93 3.28
C GLN A 99 -12.22 14.25 3.36
N GLY A 100 -12.88 14.42 4.51
CA GLY A 100 -14.32 14.28 4.65
C GLY A 100 -14.99 15.64 4.44
N ASP A 101 -15.08 16.11 3.19
CA ASP A 101 -16.04 17.15 2.80
C ASP A 101 -17.44 16.51 2.84
N SER A 102 -17.99 16.40 4.05
CA SER A 102 -19.41 16.21 4.26
C SER A 102 -19.97 17.56 4.66
N GLY A 103 -20.56 18.23 3.66
CA GLY A 103 -21.21 19.51 3.82
C GLY A 103 -22.12 19.57 5.05
N VAL A 104 -22.00 20.66 5.78
CA VAL A 104 -23.10 21.19 6.59
C VAL A 104 -23.58 22.47 5.92
N SER A 105 -24.65 22.33 5.14
CA SER A 105 -25.56 23.44 4.89
C SER A 105 -26.27 23.81 6.19
N ALA A 106 -26.49 25.12 6.36
CA ALA A 106 -27.45 25.78 7.25
C ALA A 106 -27.10 25.84 8.76
N GLN A 107 -26.70 27.02 9.21
CA GLN A 107 -27.61 28.02 9.81
C GLN A 107 -26.97 29.41 9.88
#